data_AF-M9PFD1-F1
#
_entry.id   AF-M9PFD1-F1
#
_cell.length_a   1.000
_cell.length_b   1.000
_cell.length_c   1.000
_cell.angle_alpha   90.00
_cell.angle_beta   90.00
_cell.angle_gamma   90.00
#
_symmetry.space_group_name_H-M   'P 1'
#
loop_
_entity.id
_entity.type
_entity.pdbx_description
1 polymer ?
#
loop_
_entity_poly.entity_id
_entity_poly.type
_entity_poly.pdbx_seq_one_letter_code
_entity_poly.pdbx_strand_id
1 'polypeptide(L)'
;MASSVLTLNINDLRKIVSPAQIEVLEQKKTDEDQLKVERECIHLKLNKTLHRLIQLDDEMNEDQISEKDYNFLDNLRRRLTLRHQLLAERLVRVGTQLARTKNELRSLESDIYENLTRRGLL
;
A
#
# COMPACT_ATOMS: atom_id res chain seq x y z
N MET A 1 -13.66 -8.39 30.83
CA MET A 1 -13.96 -6.96 30.61
C MET A 1 -14.28 -6.80 29.14
N ALA A 2 -15.52 -6.49 28.78
CA ALA A 2 -15.87 -6.26 27.37
C ALA A 2 -15.19 -4.95 26.94
N SER A 3 -14.24 -5.00 26.01
CA SER A 3 -13.79 -3.78 25.34
C SER A 3 -14.97 -3.31 24.50
N SER A 4 -15.79 -2.41 25.03
CA SER A 4 -16.73 -1.67 24.19
C SER A 4 -15.88 -0.86 23.23
N VAL A 5 -15.76 -1.33 21.99
CA VAL A 5 -15.12 -0.58 20.92
C VAL A 5 -15.99 0.65 20.70
N LEU A 6 -15.61 1.77 21.33
CA LEU A 6 -16.28 3.04 21.08
C LEU A 6 -15.96 3.46 19.66
N THR A 7 -16.95 3.38 18.77
CA THR A 7 -16.85 3.86 17.40
C THR A 7 -17.57 5.18 17.30
N LEU A 8 -16.80 6.27 17.23
CA LEU A 8 -17.32 7.60 16.93
C LEU A 8 -17.17 7.86 15.43
N ASN A 9 -18.21 8.41 14.81
CA ASN A 9 -18.07 8.95 13.47
C ASN A 9 -17.32 10.30 13.53
N ILE A 10 -16.72 10.70 12.40
CA ILE A 10 -15.93 11.94 12.33
C ILE A 10 -16.77 13.20 12.60
N ASN A 11 -18.08 13.18 12.28
CA ASN A 11 -18.97 14.31 12.49
C ASN A 11 -19.29 14.55 13.97
N ASP A 12 -19.35 13.49 14.77
CA ASP A 12 -19.49 13.59 16.21
C ASP A 12 -18.16 13.98 16.86
N LEU A 13 -17.04 13.45 16.35
CA LEU A 13 -15.71 13.84 16.81
C LEU A 13 -15.46 15.34 16.62
N ARG A 14 -15.89 15.92 15.49
CA ARG A 14 -15.82 17.36 15.18
C ARG A 14 -16.51 18.27 16.21
N LYS A 15 -17.47 17.76 16.98
CA LYS A 15 -18.19 18.55 18.00
C LYS A 15 -17.38 18.70 19.29
N ILE A 16 -16.42 17.80 19.54
CA ILE A 16 -15.72 17.66 20.83
C ILE A 16 -14.20 17.74 20.71
N VAL A 17 -13.65 17.59 19.50
CA VAL A 17 -12.22 17.69 19.18
C VAL A 17 -11.93 18.97 18.40
N SER A 18 -10.73 19.52 18.58
CA SER A 18 -10.34 20.75 17.87
C SER A 18 -10.26 20.56 16.35
N PRO A 19 -10.62 21.57 15.53
CA PRO A 19 -10.56 21.47 14.07
C PRO A 19 -9.18 21.06 13.53
N ALA A 20 -8.10 21.58 14.13
CA ALA A 20 -6.73 21.24 13.72
C ALA A 20 -6.41 19.75 13.92
N GLN A 21 -6.87 19.13 15.01
CA GLN A 21 -6.67 17.70 15.24
C GLN A 21 -7.50 16.85 14.26
N ILE A 22 -8.72 17.28 13.95
CA ILE A 22 -9.55 16.63 12.94
C ILE A 22 -8.88 16.70 11.57
N GLU A 23 -8.37 17.86 11.16
CA GLU A 23 -7.67 18.04 9.88
C GLU A 23 -6.46 17.11 9.76
N VAL A 24 -5.64 16.99 10.83
CA VAL A 24 -4.51 16.06 10.85
C VAL A 24 -4.95 14.60 10.71
N LEU A 25 -6.03 14.19 11.39
CA LEU A 25 -6.59 12.84 11.25
C LEU A 25 -7.08 12.58 9.81
N GLU A 26 -7.81 13.52 9.22
CA GLU A 26 -8.36 13.39 7.86
C GLU A 26 -7.25 13.34 6.81
N GLN A 27 -6.21 14.17 6.97
CA GLN A 27 -5.04 14.13 6.10
C GLN A 27 -4.32 12.79 6.21
N LYS A 28 -4.03 12.32 7.43
CA LYS A 28 -3.37 11.02 7.63
C LYS A 28 -4.19 9.85 7.12
N LYS A 29 -5.52 9.93 7.22
CA LYS A 29 -6.43 8.94 6.64
C LYS A 29 -6.35 8.93 5.12
N THR A 30 -6.33 10.12 4.51
CA THR A 30 -6.15 10.29 3.07
C THR A 30 -4.81 9.70 2.61
N ASP A 31 -3.72 9.97 3.33
CA ASP A 31 -2.40 9.39 3.07
C ASP A 31 -2.43 7.86 3.13
N GLU A 32 -3.10 7.28 4.14
CA GLU A 32 -3.27 5.82 4.27
C GLU A 32 -3.98 5.23 3.05
N ASP A 33 -5.07 5.85 2.61
CA ASP A 33 -5.87 5.35 1.50
C ASP A 33 -5.15 5.50 0.15
N GLN A 34 -4.41 6.59 -0.06
CA GLN A 34 -3.53 6.75 -1.21
C GLN A 34 -2.46 5.64 -1.26
N LEU A 35 -1.82 5.33 -0.14
CA LEU A 35 -0.83 4.26 -0.05
C LEU A 35 -1.43 2.87 -0.31
N LYS A 36 -2.68 2.61 0.11
CA LYS A 36 -3.39 1.36 -0.22
C LYS A 36 -3.63 1.23 -1.72
N VAL A 37 -4.09 2.29 -2.37
CA VAL A 37 -4.32 2.33 -3.82
C VAL A 37 -3.00 2.14 -4.56
N GLU A 38 -1.93 2.81 -4.15
CA GLU A 38 -0.60 2.65 -4.75
C GLU A 38 -0.11 1.20 -4.62
N ARG A 39 -0.22 0.62 -3.42
CA ARG A 39 0.15 -0.79 -3.16
C ARG A 39 -0.59 -1.74 -4.11
N GLU A 40 -1.90 -1.57 -4.27
CA GLU A 40 -2.71 -2.39 -5.18
C GLU A 40 -2.28 -2.21 -6.64
N CYS A 41 -2.03 -0.97 -7.08
CA CYS A 41 -1.51 -0.68 -8.41
C CYS A 41 -0.17 -1.37 -8.68
N ILE A 42 0.74 -1.40 -7.70
CA ILE A 42 2.03 -2.09 -7.80
C ILE A 42 1.84 -3.60 -7.88
N HIS A 43 0.99 -4.19 -7.02
CA HIS A 43 0.66 -5.62 -7.09
C HIS A 43 0.12 -6.04 -8.46
N LEU A 44 -0.81 -5.26 -9.03
CA LEU A 44 -1.35 -5.51 -10.37
C LEU A 44 -0.24 -5.48 -11.44
N LYS A 45 0.68 -4.52 -11.35
CA LYS A 45 1.82 -4.41 -12.28
C LYS A 45 2.82 -5.56 -12.12
N LEU A 46 3.08 -5.99 -10.88
CA LEU A 46 3.92 -7.16 -10.59
C LEU A 46 3.35 -8.42 -11.21
N ASN A 47 2.07 -8.71 -10.94
CA ASN A 47 1.40 -9.89 -11.47
C ASN A 47 1.41 -9.92 -13.01
N LYS A 48 1.12 -8.79 -13.66
CA LYS A 48 1.21 -8.68 -15.13
C LYS A 48 2.63 -8.92 -15.64
N THR A 49 3.64 -8.39 -14.96
CA THR A 49 5.04 -8.56 -15.36
C THR A 49 5.50 -10.00 -15.18
N LEU A 50 5.14 -10.62 -14.06
CA LEU A 50 5.45 -12.03 -13.78
C LEU A 50 4.77 -12.96 -14.79
N HIS A 51 3.49 -12.73 -15.10
CA HIS A 51 2.78 -13.51 -16.10
C HIS A 51 3.46 -13.41 -17.48
N ARG A 52 3.90 -12.20 -17.88
CA ARG A 52 4.65 -12.05 -19.14
C ARG A 52 6.02 -12.73 -19.10
N LEU A 53 6.71 -12.72 -17.96
CA LEU A 53 7.98 -13.43 -17.82
C LEU A 53 7.80 -14.94 -18.01
N ILE A 54 6.77 -15.54 -17.41
CA ILE A 54 6.44 -16.96 -17.60
C ILE A 54 6.18 -17.27 -19.07
N GLN A 55 5.36 -16.45 -19.76
CA GLN A 55 5.12 -16.61 -21.20
C GLN A 55 6.40 -16.53 -22.03
N LEU A 56 7.33 -15.64 -21.68
CA LEU A 56 8.61 -15.54 -22.38
C LEU A 56 9.48 -16.77 -22.15
N ASP A 57 9.50 -17.31 -20.93
CA ASP A 57 10.23 -18.55 -20.66
C ASP A 57 9.61 -19.72 -21.45
N ASP A 58 8.29 -19.79 -21.59
CA ASP A 58 7.60 -20.77 -22.43
C ASP A 58 7.95 -20.60 -23.92
N GLU A 59 7.85 -19.39 -24.47
CA GLU A 59 8.22 -19.04 -25.86
C GLU A 59 9.70 -19.37 -26.15
N MET A 60 10.60 -19.18 -25.19
CA MET A 60 12.03 -19.47 -25.31
C MET A 60 12.36 -20.97 -25.24
N ASN A 61 11.46 -21.80 -24.69
CA ASN A 61 11.61 -23.25 -24.61
C ASN A 61 11.04 -23.99 -25.83
N GLU A 62 10.52 -23.26 -26.83
CA GLU A 62 10.04 -23.87 -28.07
C GLU A 62 11.19 -24.51 -28.87
N ASP A 63 10.98 -25.75 -29.33
CA ASP A 63 12.01 -26.61 -29.96
C ASP A 63 12.68 -26.00 -31.21
N GLN A 64 12.04 -25.02 -31.87
CA GLN A 64 12.49 -24.44 -33.14
C GLN A 64 12.59 -22.91 -33.12
N ILE A 65 13.02 -22.32 -32.00
CA ILE A 65 13.30 -20.88 -31.96
C ILE A 65 14.58 -20.54 -32.76
N SER A 66 14.54 -19.49 -33.57
CA SER A 66 15.74 -18.99 -34.25
C SER A 66 16.68 -18.31 -33.25
N GLU A 67 17.99 -18.32 -33.50
CA GLU A 67 18.96 -17.62 -32.62
C GLU A 67 18.64 -16.12 -32.47
N LYS A 68 18.15 -15.49 -33.54
CA LYS A 68 17.75 -14.07 -33.52
C LYS A 68 16.55 -13.83 -32.59
N ASP A 69 15.53 -14.69 -32.68
CA ASP A 69 14.34 -14.59 -31.85
C ASP A 69 14.66 -14.91 -30.39
N TYR A 70 15.48 -15.94 -30.16
CA TYR A 70 15.97 -16.28 -28.83
C TYR A 70 16.69 -15.09 -28.17
N ASN A 71 17.64 -14.48 -28.89
CA ASN A 71 18.36 -13.30 -28.39
C ASN A 71 17.42 -12.11 -28.13
N PHE A 72 16.38 -11.94 -28.95
CA PHE A 72 15.37 -10.91 -28.72
C PHE A 72 14.55 -11.18 -27.46
N LEU A 73 14.04 -12.41 -27.29
CA LEU A 73 13.26 -12.81 -26.13
C LEU A 73 14.09 -12.77 -24.84
N ASP A 74 15.35 -13.21 -24.86
CA ASP A 74 16.23 -13.14 -23.69
C ASP A 74 16.47 -11.68 -23.25
N ASN A 75 16.71 -10.78 -24.21
CA ASN A 75 16.83 -9.35 -23.92
C ASN A 75 15.54 -8.74 -23.35
N LEU A 76 14.38 -9.16 -23.85
CA LEU A 76 13.09 -8.74 -23.31
C LEU A 76 12.88 -9.30 -21.89
N ARG A 77 13.19 -10.58 -21.66
CA ARG A 77 13.13 -11.23 -20.36
C ARG A 77 14.00 -10.51 -19.33
N ARG A 78 15.26 -10.23 -19.63
CA ARG A 78 16.18 -9.48 -18.74
C ARG A 78 15.60 -8.13 -18.33
N ARG A 79 15.05 -7.37 -19.29
CA ARG A 79 14.41 -6.06 -19.01
C ARG A 79 13.18 -6.21 -18.12
N LEU A 80 12.33 -7.20 -18.36
CA LEU A 80 11.15 -7.44 -17.53
C LEU A 80 11.50 -7.96 -16.15
N THR A 81 12.54 -8.77 -16.00
CA THR A 81 13.06 -9.21 -14.69
C THR A 81 13.53 -8.02 -13.86
N LEU A 82 14.31 -7.11 -14.46
CA LEU A 82 14.72 -5.88 -13.77
C LEU A 82 13.52 -5.02 -13.37
N ARG A 83 12.55 -4.86 -14.28
CA ARG A 83 11.30 -4.13 -13.97
C ARG A 83 10.52 -4.79 -12.83
N HIS A 84 10.45 -6.12 -12.80
CA HIS A 84 9.80 -6.88 -11.74
C HIS A 84 10.49 -6.65 -10.38
N GLN A 85 11.83 -6.72 -10.35
CA GLN A 85 12.62 -6.43 -9.14
C GLN A 85 12.38 -5.01 -8.62
N LEU A 86 12.42 -4.00 -9.50
CA LEU A 86 12.15 -2.60 -9.12
C LEU A 86 10.73 -2.39 -8.58
N LEU A 87 9.74 -3.07 -9.16
CA LEU A 87 8.37 -3.04 -8.66
C LEU A 87 8.24 -3.71 -7.29
N ALA A 88 8.95 -4.83 -7.06
CA ALA A 88 8.95 -5.53 -5.78
C ALA A 88 9.60 -4.68 -4.67
N GLU A 89 10.72 -4.02 -4.96
CA GLU A 89 11.33 -3.06 -4.05
C GLU A 89 10.39 -1.90 -3.72
N ARG A 90 9.73 -1.34 -4.73
CA ARG A 90 8.75 -0.26 -4.52
C ARG A 90 7.58 -0.74 -3.66
N LEU A 91 7.10 -1.97 -3.86
CA LEU A 91 6.05 -2.56 -3.05
C LEU A 91 6.44 -2.63 -1.57
N VAL A 92 7.67 -3.06 -1.27
CA VAL A 92 8.20 -3.09 0.11
C VAL A 92 8.27 -1.69 0.71
N ARG A 93 8.74 -0.69 -0.05
CA ARG A 93 8.77 0.70 0.41
C ARG A 93 7.38 1.24 0.74
N VAL A 94 6.41 1.04 -0.16
CA VAL A 94 5.02 1.46 0.06
C VAL A 94 4.40 0.72 1.25
N GLY A 95 4.65 -0.59 1.39
CA GLY A 95 4.20 -1.35 2.55
C GLY A 95 4.77 -0.83 3.87
N THR A 96 6.04 -0.44 3.87
CA THR A 96 6.71 0.16 5.05
C THR A 96 6.10 1.53 5.38
N GLN A 97 5.87 2.37 4.37
CA GLN A 97 5.21 3.67 4.56
C GLN A 97 3.79 3.49 5.11
N LEU A 98 3.01 2.58 4.53
CA LEU A 98 1.65 2.27 4.98
C LEU A 98 1.63 1.80 6.45
N ALA A 99 2.58 0.95 6.85
CA ALA A 99 2.70 0.50 8.24
C ALA A 99 2.99 1.68 9.19
N ARG A 100 3.89 2.59 8.81
CA ARG A 100 4.18 3.81 9.58
C ARG A 100 2.96 4.72 9.70
N THR A 101 2.30 5.04 8.58
CA THR A 101 1.10 5.88 8.56
C THR A 101 -0.02 5.29 9.43
N LYS A 102 -0.22 3.97 9.40
CA LYS A 102 -1.19 3.29 10.28
C LYS A 102 -0.85 3.41 11.77
N ASN A 103 0.42 3.29 12.12
CA ASN A 103 0.86 3.45 13.50
C ASN A 103 0.70 4.90 13.98
N GLU A 104 1.04 5.87 13.13
CA GLU A 104 0.81 7.30 13.40
C GLU A 104 -0.68 7.60 13.59
N LEU A 105 -1.54 7.09 12.71
CA LEU A 105 -2.99 7.26 12.82
C LEU A 105 -3.53 6.67 14.13
N ARG A 106 -3.11 5.45 14.49
CA ARG A 106 -3.50 4.82 15.76
C ARG A 106 -3.03 5.63 16.97
N SER A 107 -1.83 6.19 16.92
CA SER A 107 -1.31 7.05 18.00
C SER A 107 -2.20 8.28 18.15
N LEU A 108 -2.51 8.97 17.06
CA LEU A 108 -3.39 10.15 17.06
C LEU A 108 -4.79 9.83 17.59
N GLU A 109 -5.37 8.70 17.16
CA GLU A 109 -6.66 8.22 17.67
C GLU A 109 -6.62 7.93 19.18
N SER A 110 -5.55 7.31 19.65
CA SER A 110 -5.34 7.02 21.09
C SER A 110 -5.18 8.31 21.90
N ASP A 111 -4.40 9.26 21.41
CA ASP A 111 -4.19 10.56 22.06
C ASP A 111 -5.51 11.34 22.18
N ILE A 112 -6.33 11.31 21.13
CA ILE A 112 -7.65 11.94 21.13
C ILE A 112 -8.58 11.24 22.11
N TYR A 113 -8.63 9.90 22.10
CA TYR A 113 -9.44 9.12 23.03
C TYR A 113 -9.08 9.41 24.49
N GLU A 114 -7.78 9.39 24.82
CA GLU A 114 -7.30 9.73 26.16
C GLU A 114 -7.65 11.16 26.56
N ASN A 115 -7.50 12.11 25.63
CA ASN A 115 -7.85 13.51 25.88
C ASN A 115 -9.34 13.68 26.20
N LEU A 116 -10.22 13.04 25.42
CA LEU A 116 -11.66 13.08 25.64
C LEU A 116 -12.06 12.40 26.95
N THR A 117 -11.45 11.25 27.27
CA THR A 117 -11.67 10.53 28.54
C THR A 117 -11.26 11.39 29.74
N ARG A 118 -10.08 12.04 29.69
CA ARG A 118 -9.61 12.94 30.77
C ARG A 118 -10.51 14.16 30.95
N ARG A 119 -11.22 14.58 29.90
CA ARG A 119 -12.19 15.69 29.95
C ARG A 119 -13.60 15.27 30.37
N GLY A 120 -13.84 13.96 30.58
CA GLY A 120 -15.17 13.44 30.88
C GLY A 120 -16.16 13.62 29.73
N LEU A 121 -15.67 13.65 28.49
CA LEU A 121 -16.49 13.78 27.28
C LEU A 121 -16.89 12.42 26.69
N LEU A 122 -16.41 11.32 27.29
CA LEU A 122 -16.71 9.93 26.97
C LEU A 122 -17.12 9.17 28.23
#